data_AF-A0A923TP33-F1
#
_entry.id   AF-A0A923TP33-F1
#
_cell.length_a   1.000
_cell.length_b   1.000
_cell.length_c   1.000
_cell.angle_alpha   90.00
_cell.angle_beta   90.00
_cell.angle_gamma   90.00
#
_symmetry.space_group_name_H-M   'P 1'
#
loop_
_entity.id
_entity.type
_entity.pdbx_description
1 polymer ?
#
loop_
_entity_poly.entity_id
_entity_poly.type
_entity_poly.pdbx_seq_one_letter_code
_entity_poly.pdbx_strand_id
1 'polypeptide(L)' 'MAAIALRNGLNANMVYRWLREEAQGVEDGGHFIDVQIPAPAMASPEIRVDLRCGAATVTVNWPMEGGRECAAWLREWLQ' A
#
# COMPACT_ATOMS: atom_id res chain seq x y z
N MET A 1 -19.62 -20.04 -10.38
CA MET A 1 -18.44 -19.23 -9.99
C MET A 1 -18.22 -17.95 -10.82
N ALA A 2 -19.08 -17.64 -11.82
CA ALA A 2 -18.97 -16.38 -12.58
C ALA A 2 -19.51 -15.13 -11.84
N ALA A 3 -20.33 -15.29 -10.79
CA ALA A 3 -20.97 -14.18 -10.08
C ALA A 3 -20.02 -13.37 -9.17
N ILE A 4 -18.91 -13.96 -8.71
CA ILE A 4 -17.98 -13.32 -7.78
C ILE A 4 -17.01 -12.36 -8.53
N ALA A 5 -16.72 -12.65 -9.80
CA ALA A 5 -15.83 -11.84 -10.64
C ALA A 5 -16.45 -10.49 -11.04
N LEU A 6 -17.73 -10.48 -11.41
CA LEU A 6 -18.44 -9.24 -11.75
C LEU A 6 -18.64 -8.31 -10.54
N ARG A 7 -18.83 -8.87 -9.34
CA ARG A 7 -18.98 -8.10 -8.09
C ARG A 7 -17.72 -7.33 -7.69
N ASN A 8 -16.54 -7.72 -8.21
CA ASN A 8 -15.27 -7.04 -7.99
C ASN A 8 -14.74 -6.32 -9.26
N GLY A 9 -15.55 -6.21 -10.33
CA GLY A 9 -15.16 -5.53 -11.57
C GLY A 9 -14.06 -6.25 -12.37
N LEU A 10 -13.80 -7.54 -12.10
CA LEU A 10 -12.71 -8.30 -12.70
C LEU A 10 -13.18 -9.03 -13.96
N ASN A 11 -12.47 -8.83 -15.06
CA ASN A 11 -12.78 -9.45 -16.35
C ASN A 11 -12.48 -10.96 -16.30
N ALA A 12 -13.48 -11.80 -16.59
CA ALA A 12 -13.35 -13.26 -16.52
C ALA A 12 -12.24 -13.83 -17.45
N ASN A 13 -11.91 -13.13 -18.54
CA ASN A 13 -10.81 -13.52 -19.42
C ASN A 13 -9.42 -13.26 -18.83
N MET A 14 -9.31 -12.44 -17.77
CA MET A 14 -8.04 -12.25 -17.04
C MET A 14 -7.79 -13.40 -16.06
N VAL A 15 -8.84 -13.85 -15.37
CA VAL A 15 -8.76 -14.95 -14.40
C VAL A 15 -8.33 -16.25 -15.07
N TYR A 16 -8.86 -16.53 -16.27
CA TYR A 16 -8.50 -17.73 -17.02
C TYR A 16 -7.05 -17.68 -17.54
N ARG A 17 -6.55 -16.48 -17.87
CA ARG A 17 -5.17 -16.28 -18.32
C ARG A 17 -4.19 -16.53 -17.17
N TRP A 18 -4.46 -15.94 -16.00
CA TRP A 18 -3.66 -16.13 -14.79
C TRP A 18 -3.63 -17.58 -14.33
N LEU A 19 -4.76 -18.29 -14.37
CA LEU A 19 -4.80 -19.70 -14.01
C LEU A 19 -3.95 -20.58 -14.96
N ARG A 20 -3.86 -20.19 -16.23
CA ARG A 20 -3.03 -20.89 -17.22
C ARG A 20 -1.55 -20.55 -17.05
N GLU A 21 -1.22 -19.32 -16.68
CA GLU A 21 0.15 -18.86 -16.42
C GLU A 21 0.75 -19.56 -15.19
N GLU A 22 -0.04 -19.77 -14.12
CA GLU A 22 0.36 -20.56 -12.95
C GLU A 22 0.66 -22.03 -13.28
N ALA A 23 -0.11 -22.62 -14.21
CA ALA A 23 0.10 -24.01 -14.63
C ALA A 23 1.35 -24.23 -15.51
N GLN A 24 1.92 -23.16 -16.09
CA GLN A 24 3.13 -23.23 -16.93
C GLN A 24 4.41 -22.79 -16.21
N GLY A 25 4.33 -22.36 -14.94
CA GLY A 25 5.47 -21.84 -14.16
C GLY A 25 6.20 -22.86 -13.28
N VAL A 26 5.81 -24.13 -13.27
CA VAL A 26 6.36 -25.17 -12.37
C VAL A 26 7.29 -26.13 -13.13
N GLU A 27 8.18 -25.62 -13.99
CA GLU A 27 9.18 -26.49 -14.65
C GLU A 27 10.60 -25.92 -14.76
N ASP A 28 10.92 -24.77 -14.16
CA ASP A 28 12.31 -24.31 -14.08
C ASP A 28 12.64 -23.79 -12.68
N GLY A 29 13.76 -24.28 -12.13
CA GLY A 29 14.13 -24.20 -10.72
C GLY A 29 14.31 -22.78 -10.19
N GLY A 30 13.21 -22.17 -9.75
CA GLY A 30 13.20 -20.93 -8.99
C GLY A 30 13.93 -21.11 -7.66
N HIS A 31 15.23 -20.83 -7.65
CA HIS A 31 15.97 -20.65 -6.39
C HIS A 31 15.36 -19.47 -5.64
N PHE A 32 14.84 -19.76 -4.45
CA PHE A 32 14.35 -18.74 -3.52
C PHE A 32 15.54 -17.88 -3.08
N ILE A 33 15.62 -16.65 -3.59
CA ILE A 33 16.60 -15.66 -3.14
C ILE A 33 16.02 -15.00 -1.90
N ASP A 34 16.62 -15.29 -0.75
CA ASP A 34 16.30 -14.60 0.50
C ASP A 34 16.68 -13.13 0.36
N VAL A 35 15.66 -12.28 0.18
CA VAL A 35 15.87 -10.83 0.14
C VAL A 35 16.03 -10.37 1.59
N GLN A 36 17.28 -10.11 1.98
CA GLN A 36 17.58 -9.55 3.30
C GLN A 36 16.96 -8.15 3.39
N ILE A 37 15.82 -8.05 4.09
CA ILE A 37 15.23 -6.77 4.43
C ILE A 37 16.12 -6.18 5.54
N PRO A 38 16.81 -5.05 5.32
CA PRO A 38 17.63 -4.44 6.35
C PRO A 38 16.75 -4.18 7.57
N ALA A 39 17.25 -4.57 8.75
CA ALA A 39 16.54 -4.37 10.01
C ALA A 39 16.09 -2.90 10.10
N PRO A 40 14.81 -2.62 10.37
CA PRO A 40 14.33 -1.25 10.42
C PRO A 40 15.14 -0.53 11.49
N ALA A 41 15.90 0.47 11.06
CA ALA A 41 16.53 1.40 11.99
C ALA A 41 15.43 1.90 12.92
N MET A 42 15.71 1.92 14.23
CA MET A 42 14.76 2.33 15.26
C MET A 42 14.39 3.80 15.00
N ALA A 43 13.37 4.01 14.17
CA ALA A 43 12.95 5.33 13.74
C ALA A 43 12.38 6.03 14.96
N SER A 44 12.81 7.27 15.18
CA SER A 44 12.16 8.15 16.15
C SER A 44 10.67 8.17 15.83
N PRO A 45 9.78 7.97 16.82
CA PRO A 45 8.36 8.03 16.56
C PRO A 45 8.05 9.44 16.02
N GLU A 46 7.45 9.50 14.84
CA GLU A 46 7.06 10.73 14.14
C GLU A 46 5.59 10.63 13.73
N ILE A 47 4.88 11.75 13.74
CA ILE A 47 3.48 11.82 13.32
C ILE A 47 3.51 12.15 11.82
N ARG A 48 3.06 11.21 10.99
CA ARG A 48 2.94 11.41 9.54
C ARG A 48 1.49 11.62 9.16
N VAL A 49 1.21 12.74 8.50
CA VAL A 49 -0.12 13.04 7.95
C VAL A 49 0.00 13.14 6.43
N ASP A 50 -0.83 12.40 5.73
CA ASP A 50 -0.91 12.41 4.27
C ASP A 50 -2.23 13.07 3.84
N LEU A 51 -2.13 14.16 3.08
CA LEU A 51 -3.28 14.91 2.59
C LEU A 51 -3.35 14.81 1.08
N ARG A 52 -4.48 14.31 0.58
CA ARG A 52 -4.76 14.25 -0.85
C ARG A 52 -5.58 15.45 -1.27
N CYS A 53 -5.02 16.29 -2.13
CA CYS A 53 -5.69 17.45 -2.70
C CYS A 53 -5.77 17.26 -4.23
N GLY A 54 -6.88 16.68 -4.69
CA GLY A 54 -7.05 16.29 -6.08
C GLY A 54 -6.02 15.24 -6.51
N ALA A 55 -5.16 15.57 -7.47
CA ALA A 55 -4.08 14.70 -7.95
C ALA A 55 -2.78 14.84 -7.13
N ALA A 56 -2.69 15.83 -6.24
CA ALA A 56 -1.51 16.05 -5.41
C ALA A 56 -1.64 15.34 -4.06
N THR A 57 -0.52 14.83 -3.56
CA THR A 57 -0.42 14.26 -2.21
C THR A 57 0.64 15.04 -1.45
N VAL A 58 0.25 15.59 -0.30
CA VAL A 58 1.12 16.35 0.60
C VAL A 58 1.35 15.52 1.84
N THR A 59 2.60 15.12 2.05
CA THR A 59 3.00 14.39 3.26
C THR A 59 3.67 15.35 4.22
N VAL A 60 3.15 15.44 5.45
CA VAL A 60 3.71 16.26 6.52
C VAL A 60 4.19 15.34 7.64
N ASN A 61 5.42 15.56 8.09
CA ASN A 61 6.03 14.81 9.18
C ASN A 61 6.26 15.76 10.36
N TRP A 62 5.75 15.38 11.54
CA TRP A 62 5.93 16.10 12.79
C TRP A 62 6.69 15.26 13.82
N PRO A 63 7.52 15.89 14.66
CA PRO A 63 8.05 15.23 15.84
C PRO A 63 6.90 14.92 16.82
N MET A 64 7.05 13.87 17.63
CA MET A 64 6.05 13.51 18.65
C MET A 64 5.76 14.62 19.66
N GLU A 65 6.74 15.49 19.93
CA GLU A 65 6.57 16.67 20.80
C GLU A 65 5.57 17.68 20.23
N GLY A 66 5.48 17.80 18.90
CA GLY A 66 4.60 18.73 18.18
C GLY A 66 3.17 18.23 17.97
N GLY A 67 2.76 17.14 18.62
CA GLY A 67 1.44 16.52 18.37
C GLY A 67 0.24 17.44 18.64
N ARG A 68 0.37 18.40 19.56
CA ARG A 68 -0.68 19.40 19.82
C ARG A 68 -0.84 20.39 18.66
N GLU A 69 0.26 20.83 18.06
CA GLU A 69 0.27 21.72 16.91
C GLU A 69 -0.29 21.00 15.68
N CYS A 70 0.09 19.73 15.47
CA CYS A 70 -0.49 18.87 14.45
C CYS A 70 -2.02 18.75 14.59
N ALA A 71 -2.53 18.57 15.81
CA ALA A 71 -3.97 18.45 16.07
C ALA A 71 -4.71 19.78 15.87
N ALA A 72 -4.10 20.91 16.22
CA ALA A 72 -4.66 22.24 15.97
C ALA A 72 -4.77 22.51 14.47
N TRP A 73 -3.68 22.28 13.73
CA TRP A 73 -3.64 22.45 12.28
C TRP A 73 -4.67 21.57 11.55
N LEU A 74 -4.79 20.29 11.94
CA LEU A 74 -5.79 19.37 11.37
C LEU A 74 -7.23 19.82 11.62
N ARG A 75 -7.53 20.42 12.78
CA ARG A 75 -8.86 20.92 13.11
C ARG A 75 -9.25 22.11 12.26
N GLU A 76 -8.32 23.05 12.05
CA GLU A 76 -8.54 24.20 11.17
C GLU A 76 -8.83 23.78 9.74
N TRP A 77 -8.20 22.69 9.27
CA TRP A 77 -8.43 22.12 7.95
C TRP A 77 -9.74 21.34 7.79
N LEU A 78 -10.27 20.77 8.88
CA LEU A 78 -11.50 19.95 8.88
C LEU A 78 -12.78 20.75 9.17
N GLN A 79 -12.67 22.04 9.49
CA GLN A 79 -13.79 22.96 9.64
C GLN A 79 -14.21 23.54 8.28
#